data_AF-A0A527G677-F1
#
_entry.id   AF-A0A527G677-F1
#
_cell.length_a   1.000
_cell.length_b   1.000
_cell.length_c   1.000
_cell.angle_alpha   90.00
_cell.angle_beta   90.00
_cell.angle_gamma   90.00
#
_symmetry.space_group_name_H-M   'P 1'
#
loop_
_entity.id
_entity.type
_entity.pdbx_description
1 polymer ?
#
loop_
_entity_poly.entity_id
_entity_poly.type
_entity_poly.pdbx_seq_one_letter_code
_entity_poly.pdbx_strand_id
1 'polypeptide(L)'
;HGQGLKWLQVTLTGKEAHTGSTPMPKRRNAGLGMARVIELVHEIAMDYQPDAVGAVGHMEVYPNSRNIIAGRTVFTVDIRSPEKEVLDAMDGRIREGIDTICDALDIRYEIEQVGAFDPVTFDAGCVKAIRDAAERLGYSHRNIVSG
;
A
#
# COMPACT_ATOMS: atom_id res chain seq x y z
N HIS A 1 17.63 -10.58 6.77
CA HIS A 1 17.46 -9.87 5.47
C HIS A 1 16.80 -8.55 5.77
N GLY A 2 17.14 -7.48 5.04
CA GLY A 2 16.36 -6.24 5.06
C GLY A 2 15.21 -6.34 4.07
N GLN A 3 14.08 -5.75 4.39
CA GLN A 3 12.92 -5.71 3.49
C GLN A 3 13.20 -4.83 2.28
N GLY A 4 12.72 -5.25 1.12
CA GLY A 4 12.48 -4.36 -0.01
C GLY A 4 11.23 -3.53 0.23
N LEU A 5 11.07 -2.47 -0.55
CA LEU A 5 9.87 -1.63 -0.52
C LEU A 5 9.47 -1.19 -1.93
N LYS A 6 8.18 -0.91 -2.10
CA LYS A 6 7.65 -0.10 -3.19
C LYS A 6 6.71 0.94 -2.63
N TRP A 7 6.90 2.18 -3.06
CA TRP A 7 6.00 3.29 -2.79
C TRP A 7 5.29 3.68 -4.07
N LEU A 8 3.96 3.61 -4.02
CA LEU A 8 3.09 4.05 -5.10
C LEU A 8 2.35 5.30 -4.67
N GLN A 9 2.27 6.30 -5.54
CA GLN A 9 1.30 7.37 -5.43
C GLN A 9 0.15 7.08 -6.37
N VAL A 10 -1.07 7.06 -5.85
CA VAL A 10 -2.29 6.80 -6.59
C VAL A 10 -3.12 8.08 -6.61
N THR A 11 -3.43 8.55 -7.82
CA THR A 11 -4.39 9.65 -8.02
C THR A 11 -5.66 9.09 -8.64
N LEU A 12 -6.79 9.24 -7.96
CA LEU A 12 -8.11 8.89 -8.51
C LEU A 12 -8.86 10.15 -8.89
N THR A 13 -9.47 10.15 -10.07
CA THR A 13 -10.22 11.28 -10.62
C THR A 13 -11.64 10.85 -10.98
N GLY A 14 -12.59 11.33 -10.18
CA GLY A 14 -14.03 11.18 -10.39
C GLY A 14 -14.68 12.51 -10.81
N LYS A 15 -15.78 12.88 -10.17
CA LYS A 15 -16.53 14.10 -10.46
C LYS A 15 -17.14 14.70 -9.20
N GLU A 16 -16.78 15.96 -8.93
CA GLU A 16 -17.41 16.73 -7.85
C GLU A 16 -18.90 16.95 -8.14
N ALA A 17 -19.74 16.71 -7.14
CA ALA A 17 -21.17 16.94 -7.24
C ALA A 17 -21.81 17.05 -5.85
N HIS A 18 -22.94 17.73 -5.74
CA HIS A 18 -23.63 17.89 -4.45
C HIS A 18 -24.14 16.54 -3.92
N THR A 19 -23.85 16.24 -2.66
CA THR A 19 -24.20 14.96 -2.00
C THR A 19 -25.70 14.70 -1.90
N GLY A 20 -26.54 15.76 -1.84
CA GLY A 20 -27.99 15.62 -1.71
C GLY A 20 -28.76 15.57 -3.03
N SER A 21 -28.35 16.32 -4.04
CA SER A 21 -29.13 16.51 -5.28
C SER A 21 -28.64 15.66 -6.45
N THR A 22 -27.50 14.99 -6.30
CA THR A 22 -26.95 14.08 -7.31
C THR A 22 -27.44 12.66 -7.08
N PRO A 23 -28.24 12.08 -8.00
CA PRO A 23 -28.68 10.68 -7.90
C PRO A 23 -27.52 9.70 -7.86
N MET A 24 -27.64 8.61 -7.09
CA MET A 24 -26.57 7.62 -6.90
C MET A 24 -25.94 7.08 -8.21
N PRO A 25 -26.70 6.70 -9.26
CA PRO A 25 -26.12 6.17 -10.49
C PRO A 25 -25.24 7.16 -11.27
N LYS A 26 -25.39 8.47 -11.02
CA LYS A 26 -24.63 9.54 -11.68
C LYS A 26 -23.35 9.93 -10.94
N ARG A 27 -23.08 9.33 -9.78
CA ARG A 27 -21.92 9.68 -8.96
C ARG A 27 -20.67 9.01 -9.51
N ARG A 28 -19.56 9.74 -9.43
CA ARG A 28 -18.18 9.28 -9.73
C ARG A 28 -17.32 9.67 -8.55
N ASN A 29 -17.42 8.87 -7.48
CA ASN A 29 -16.91 9.22 -6.16
C ASN A 29 -15.48 8.72 -5.98
N ALA A 30 -14.49 9.61 -6.13
CA ALA A 30 -13.08 9.26 -5.94
C ALA A 30 -12.78 8.82 -4.50
N GLY A 31 -13.49 9.38 -3.51
CA GLY A 31 -13.34 9.00 -2.10
C GLY A 31 -13.78 7.56 -1.82
N LEU A 32 -14.83 7.07 -2.50
CA LEU A 32 -15.21 5.65 -2.43
C LEU A 32 -14.16 4.75 -3.09
N GLY A 33 -13.60 5.19 -4.22
CA GLY A 33 -12.48 4.50 -4.86
C GLY A 33 -11.30 4.34 -3.91
N MET A 34 -10.88 5.43 -3.27
CA MET A 34 -9.79 5.43 -2.29
C MET A 34 -10.07 4.46 -1.14
N ALA A 35 -11.28 4.48 -0.55
CA ALA A 35 -11.63 3.56 0.54
C ALA A 35 -11.51 2.08 0.15
N ARG A 36 -11.97 1.71 -1.06
CA ARG A 36 -11.85 0.33 -1.57
C ARG A 36 -10.40 -0.07 -1.83
N VAL A 37 -9.57 0.86 -2.31
CA VAL A 37 -8.13 0.60 -2.49
C VAL A 37 -7.43 0.40 -1.15
N ILE A 38 -7.82 1.15 -0.11
CA ILE A 38 -7.28 0.96 1.25
C ILE A 38 -7.62 -0.44 1.78
N GLU A 39 -8.87 -0.88 1.63
CA GLU A 39 -9.29 -2.23 2.01
C GLU A 39 -8.50 -3.29 1.23
N LEU A 40 -8.39 -3.15 -0.09
CA LEU A 40 -7.62 -4.05 -0.96
C LEU A 40 -6.15 -4.15 -0.53
N VAL A 41 -5.48 -3.03 -0.25
CA VAL A 41 -4.07 -3.03 0.21
C VAL A 41 -3.92 -3.80 1.51
N HIS A 42 -4.87 -3.62 2.45
CA HIS A 42 -4.86 -4.34 3.71
C HIS A 42 -5.06 -5.85 3.49
N GLU A 43 -6.05 -6.25 2.70
CA GLU A 43 -6.32 -7.65 2.35
C GLU A 43 -5.09 -8.32 1.73
N ILE A 44 -4.47 -7.66 0.75
CA ILE A 44 -3.25 -8.18 0.10
C ILE A 44 -2.11 -8.33 1.11
N ALA A 45 -1.90 -7.36 2.01
CA ALA A 45 -0.87 -7.49 3.03
C ALA A 45 -1.14 -8.66 4.00
N MET A 46 -2.41 -8.89 4.35
CA MET A 46 -2.81 -10.02 5.19
C MET A 46 -2.53 -11.38 4.54
N ASP A 47 -2.72 -11.50 3.22
CA ASP A 47 -2.46 -12.75 2.48
C ASP A 47 -0.98 -13.17 2.48
N TYR A 48 -0.06 -12.22 2.68
CA TYR A 48 1.39 -12.44 2.67
C TYR A 48 2.04 -12.32 4.06
N GLN A 49 1.24 -12.48 5.11
CA GLN A 49 1.78 -12.60 6.47
C GLN A 49 2.68 -13.85 6.63
N PRO A 50 3.62 -13.83 7.59
CA PRO A 50 3.87 -12.74 8.55
C PRO A 50 4.89 -11.70 8.08
N ASP A 51 5.58 -11.93 6.96
CA ASP A 51 6.82 -11.21 6.64
C ASP A 51 6.62 -10.03 5.67
N ALA A 52 5.48 -9.97 4.98
CA ALA A 52 5.09 -8.81 4.18
C ALA A 52 4.15 -7.88 4.95
N VAL A 53 4.26 -6.59 4.65
CA VAL A 53 3.41 -5.54 5.22
C VAL A 53 2.97 -4.57 4.14
N GLY A 54 1.82 -3.93 4.34
CA GLY A 54 1.26 -2.95 3.42
C GLY A 54 0.34 -1.97 4.12
N ALA A 55 0.41 -0.69 3.76
CA ALA A 55 -0.46 0.35 4.33
C ALA A 55 -0.63 1.55 3.39
N VAL A 56 -1.71 2.30 3.61
CA VAL A 56 -1.91 3.64 3.06
C VAL A 56 -1.70 4.65 4.18
N GLY A 57 -0.61 5.42 4.10
CA GLY A 57 -0.17 6.30 5.19
C GLY A 57 -0.45 7.79 4.96
N HIS A 58 -0.54 8.23 3.70
CA HIS A 58 -0.80 9.61 3.33
C HIS A 58 -1.99 9.68 2.38
N MET A 59 -2.94 10.59 2.65
CA MET A 59 -4.17 10.74 1.88
C MET A 59 -4.60 12.21 1.82
N GLU A 60 -4.94 12.66 0.63
CA GLU A 60 -5.53 13.96 0.35
C GLU A 60 -6.83 13.76 -0.43
N VAL A 61 -7.90 14.42 0.00
CA VAL A 61 -9.22 14.34 -0.61
C VAL A 61 -9.62 15.73 -1.09
N TYR A 62 -10.13 15.83 -2.32
CA TYR A 62 -10.52 17.10 -2.95
C TYR A 62 -11.98 17.04 -3.42
N PRO A 63 -12.80 18.07 -3.12
CA PRO A 63 -12.44 19.35 -2.49
C PRO A 63 -12.45 19.31 -0.95
N ASN A 64 -12.55 18.12 -0.33
CA ASN A 64 -12.67 17.91 1.12
C ASN A 64 -13.87 18.64 1.79
N SER A 65 -14.95 18.87 1.05
CA SER A 65 -16.18 19.43 1.60
C SER A 65 -17.16 18.34 2.01
N ARG A 66 -17.73 18.46 3.22
CA ARG A 66 -18.70 17.51 3.78
C ARG A 66 -19.94 17.26 2.90
N ASN A 67 -20.31 18.22 2.05
CA ASN A 67 -21.51 18.16 1.23
C ASN A 67 -21.21 18.01 -0.28
N ILE A 68 -19.95 17.82 -0.67
CA ILE A 68 -19.54 17.58 -2.06
C ILE A 68 -18.92 16.18 -2.16
N ILE A 69 -19.38 15.39 -3.12
CA ILE A 69 -18.78 14.11 -3.47
C ILE A 69 -17.34 14.38 -3.94
N ALA A 70 -16.36 13.64 -3.40
CA ALA A 70 -14.97 13.83 -3.74
C ALA A 70 -14.73 13.60 -5.25
N GLY A 71 -14.19 14.61 -5.91
CA GLY A 71 -13.83 14.57 -7.33
C GLY A 71 -12.41 14.09 -7.58
N ARG A 72 -11.52 14.21 -6.59
CA ARG A 72 -10.14 13.73 -6.69
C ARG A 72 -9.62 13.26 -5.34
N THR A 73 -8.80 12.22 -5.35
CA THR A 73 -8.02 11.79 -4.18
C THR A 73 -6.58 11.51 -4.61
N VAL A 74 -5.62 11.85 -3.76
CA VAL A 74 -4.20 11.51 -3.94
C VAL A 74 -3.73 10.83 -2.68
N PHE A 75 -3.18 9.62 -2.78
CA PHE A 75 -2.74 8.87 -1.61
C PHE A 75 -1.56 7.97 -1.93
N THR A 76 -0.83 7.55 -0.90
CA THR A 76 0.35 6.67 -1.05
C THR A 76 0.09 5.27 -0.54
N VAL A 77 0.61 4.27 -1.25
CA VAL A 77 0.66 2.87 -0.84
C VAL A 77 2.13 2.53 -0.55
N ASP A 78 2.42 2.04 0.65
CA ASP A 78 3.72 1.50 1.05
C ASP A 78 3.56 -0.01 1.25
N ILE A 79 4.23 -0.81 0.44
CA ILE A 79 4.32 -2.27 0.59
C ILE A 79 5.77 -2.70 0.76
N ARG A 80 6.00 -3.69 1.61
CA ARG A 80 7.34 -4.21 1.94
C ARG A 80 7.33 -5.71 2.10
N SER A 81 8.43 -6.35 1.72
CA SER A 81 8.65 -7.79 1.91
C SER A 81 10.15 -8.11 1.88
N PRO A 82 10.64 -9.14 2.63
CA PRO A 82 11.99 -9.70 2.41
C PRO A 82 12.16 -10.39 1.06
N GLU A 83 11.07 -10.81 0.43
CA GLU A 83 11.07 -11.60 -0.79
C GLU A 83 10.64 -10.73 -1.96
N LYS A 84 11.49 -10.66 -2.99
CA LYS A 84 11.26 -9.78 -4.14
C LYS A 84 10.01 -10.21 -4.92
N GLU A 85 9.84 -11.52 -5.07
CA GLU A 85 8.73 -12.13 -5.79
C GLU A 85 7.39 -11.81 -5.10
N VAL A 86 7.37 -11.83 -3.77
CA VAL A 86 6.19 -11.41 -2.98
C VAL A 86 5.91 -9.92 -3.17
N LEU A 87 6.94 -9.07 -3.10
CA LEU A 87 6.79 -7.63 -3.31
C LEU A 87 6.25 -7.30 -4.71
N ASP A 88 6.74 -8.00 -5.74
CA ASP A 88 6.27 -7.87 -7.12
C ASP A 88 4.83 -8.39 -7.29
N ALA A 89 4.47 -9.50 -6.65
CA ALA A 89 3.11 -10.04 -6.67
C ALA A 89 2.10 -9.13 -5.97
N MET A 90 2.46 -8.53 -4.83
CA MET A 90 1.63 -7.55 -4.13
C MET A 90 1.37 -6.31 -5.01
N ASP A 91 2.42 -5.76 -5.63
CA ASP A 91 2.32 -4.61 -6.55
C ASP A 91 1.39 -4.91 -7.73
N GLY A 92 1.55 -6.08 -8.37
CA GLY A 92 0.67 -6.53 -9.45
C GLY A 92 -0.80 -6.60 -9.03
N ARG A 93 -1.11 -7.28 -7.93
CA ARG A 93 -2.48 -7.42 -7.40
C ARG A 93 -3.10 -6.07 -7.03
N ILE A 94 -2.31 -5.13 -6.49
CA ILE A 94 -2.78 -3.77 -6.17
C ILE A 94 -3.14 -3.01 -7.45
N ARG A 95 -2.29 -3.07 -8.49
CA ARG A 95 -2.55 -2.38 -9.77
C ARG A 95 -3.79 -2.92 -10.48
N GLU A 96 -3.93 -4.25 -10.55
CA GLU A 96 -5.10 -4.92 -11.14
C GLU A 96 -6.39 -4.61 -10.36
N GLY A 97 -6.31 -4.61 -9.02
CA GLY A 97 -7.45 -4.27 -8.18
C GLY A 97 -7.85 -2.81 -8.28
N ILE A 98 -6.90 -1.88 -8.39
CA ILE A 98 -7.18 -0.45 -8.65
C ILE A 98 -7.93 -0.30 -9.99
N ASP A 99 -7.44 -0.94 -11.05
CA ASP A 99 -8.10 -0.93 -12.37
C ASP A 99 -9.55 -1.40 -12.27
N THR A 100 -9.76 -2.57 -11.66
CA THR A 100 -11.09 -3.17 -11.45
C THR A 100 -12.02 -2.25 -10.63
N ILE A 101 -11.52 -1.64 -9.56
CA ILE A 101 -12.28 -0.73 -8.70
C ILE A 101 -12.68 0.52 -9.48
N CYS A 102 -11.74 1.08 -10.24
CA CYS A 102 -11.94 2.31 -11.00
C CYS A 102 -12.94 2.12 -12.14
N ASP A 103 -12.84 1.02 -12.89
CA ASP A 103 -13.80 0.63 -13.92
C ASP A 103 -15.21 0.46 -13.35
N ALA A 104 -15.35 -0.25 -12.22
CA ALA A 104 -16.64 -0.46 -11.57
C ALA A 104 -17.29 0.84 -11.07
N LEU A 105 -16.49 1.88 -10.80
CA LEU A 105 -16.95 3.19 -10.33
C LEU A 105 -17.03 4.24 -11.45
N ASP A 106 -16.59 3.90 -12.67
CA ASP A 106 -16.42 4.79 -13.82
C ASP A 106 -15.59 6.05 -13.48
N ILE A 107 -14.50 5.85 -12.74
CA ILE A 107 -13.52 6.89 -12.39
C ILE A 107 -12.17 6.59 -13.05
N ARG A 108 -11.37 7.63 -13.31
CA ARG A 108 -10.02 7.47 -13.84
C ARG A 108 -9.00 7.33 -12.72
N TYR A 109 -7.85 6.76 -13.03
CA TYR A 109 -6.74 6.69 -12.09
C TYR A 109 -5.39 6.89 -12.79
N GLU A 110 -4.40 7.27 -11.99
CA GLU A 110 -2.98 7.33 -12.34
C GLU A 110 -2.19 6.70 -11.19
N ILE A 111 -1.18 5.90 -11.51
CA ILE A 111 -0.28 5.28 -10.53
C ILE A 111 1.15 5.65 -10.89
N GLU A 112 1.84 6.32 -9.98
CA GLU A 112 3.25 6.66 -10.08
C GLU A 112 4.04 5.84 -9.06
N GLN A 113 5.13 5.19 -9.48
CA GLN A 113 6.08 4.57 -8.54
C GLN A 113 7.08 5.64 -8.09
N VAL A 114 6.87 6.17 -6.88
CA VAL A 114 7.68 7.28 -6.34
C VAL A 114 8.95 6.82 -5.64
N GLY A 115 9.07 5.52 -5.35
CA GLY A 115 10.26 4.92 -4.76
C GLY A 115 10.22 3.39 -4.79
N ALA A 116 11.40 2.76 -4.90
CA ALA A 116 11.55 1.32 -4.78
C ALA A 116 12.94 0.96 -4.26
N PHE A 117 13.01 -0.15 -3.52
CA PHE A 117 14.25 -0.75 -3.05
C PHE A 117 14.09 -2.27 -3.05
N ASP A 118 15.04 -2.98 -3.65
CA ASP A 118 15.04 -4.45 -3.62
C ASP A 118 15.47 -4.96 -2.23
N PRO A 119 14.94 -6.11 -1.76
CA PRO A 119 15.36 -6.68 -0.49
C PRO A 119 16.86 -6.96 -0.47
N VAL A 120 17.49 -6.73 0.69
CA VAL A 120 18.94 -6.91 0.86
C VAL A 120 19.27 -8.05 1.80
N THR A 121 20.32 -8.79 1.47
CA THR A 121 20.85 -9.85 2.33
C THR A 121 22.02 -9.30 3.14
N PHE A 122 21.90 -9.35 4.47
CA PHE A 122 23.02 -9.02 5.35
C PHE A 122 24.12 -10.07 5.25
N ASP A 123 25.37 -9.64 5.44
CA ASP A 123 26.51 -10.54 5.48
C ASP A 123 26.32 -11.64 6.55
N ALA A 124 26.52 -12.90 6.14
CA ALA A 124 26.28 -14.05 7.01
C ALA A 124 27.25 -14.08 8.21
N GLY A 125 28.48 -13.59 8.03
CA GLY A 125 29.47 -13.47 9.10
C GLY A 125 29.04 -12.46 10.16
N CYS A 126 28.56 -11.28 9.74
CA CYS A 126 28.01 -10.27 10.65
C CYS A 126 26.79 -10.78 11.41
N VAL A 127 25.82 -11.41 10.72
CA VAL A 127 24.63 -11.98 11.37
C VAL A 127 25.03 -13.03 12.41
N LYS A 128 25.98 -13.92 12.06
CA LYS A 128 26.50 -14.93 12.99
C LYS A 128 27.19 -14.28 14.19
N ALA A 129 28.04 -13.28 13.96
CA ALA A 129 28.78 -12.61 15.04
C ALA A 129 27.84 -11.98 16.08
N ILE A 130 26.74 -11.35 15.64
CA ILE A 130 25.71 -10.79 16.53
C ILE A 130 25.00 -11.90 17.31
N ARG A 131 24.63 -13.00 16.63
CA ARG A 131 23.97 -14.15 17.27
C ARG A 131 24.86 -14.79 18.34
N ASP A 132 26.10 -15.11 17.99
CA ASP A 132 27.07 -15.71 18.91
C ASP A 132 27.28 -14.83 20.16
N ALA A 133 27.25 -13.49 20.00
CA ALA A 133 27.36 -12.57 21.13
C ALA A 133 26.14 -12.61 22.05
N ALA A 134 24.92 -12.68 21.49
CA ALA A 134 23.69 -12.79 22.29
C ALA A 134 23.64 -14.12 23.06
N GLU A 135 24.00 -15.23 22.40
CA GLU A 135 24.09 -16.55 23.01
C GLU A 135 25.12 -16.57 24.16
N ARG A 136 26.31 -16.01 23.92
CA ARG A 136 27.37 -15.92 24.95
C ARG A 136 26.94 -15.13 26.19
N LEU A 137 26.10 -14.12 26.03
CA LEU A 137 25.61 -13.27 27.12
C LEU A 137 24.33 -13.82 27.78
N GLY A 138 23.78 -14.92 27.29
CA GLY A 138 22.56 -15.53 27.83
C GLY A 138 21.28 -14.76 27.51
N TYR A 139 21.27 -13.94 26.46
CA TYR A 139 20.08 -13.21 26.03
C TYR A 139 19.26 -14.04 25.04
N SER A 140 17.93 -13.99 25.18
CA SER A 140 17.01 -14.50 24.17
C SER A 140 17.14 -13.69 22.87
N HIS A 141 17.11 -14.36 21.73
CA HIS A 141 17.22 -13.69 20.43
C HIS A 141 16.34 -14.37 19.37
N ARG A 142 16.06 -13.64 18.29
CA ARG A 142 15.45 -14.18 17.07
C ARG A 142 16.00 -13.44 15.86
N ASN A 143 15.97 -14.08 14.69
CA ASN A 143 16.15 -13.34 13.44
C ASN A 143 14.89 -12.52 13.19
N ILE A 144 15.09 -11.28 12.75
CA ILE A 144 14.03 -10.37 12.33
C ILE A 144 14.35 -9.84 10.92
N VAL A 145 13.32 -9.49 10.18
CA VAL A 145 13.44 -8.90 8.84
C VAL A 145 13.46 -7.36 8.92
N SER A 146 12.72 -6.81 9.87
CA SER A 146 12.69 -5.39 10.22
C SER A 146 12.42 -5.23 11.71
N GLY A 147 12.72 -4.04 12.25
CA GLY A 147 12.42 -3.63 13.62
C GLY A 147 11.64 -2.32 13.64
#